data_AF-A0A1H6VY47-F1
#
_entry.id   AF-A0A1H6VY47-F1
#
_cell.length_a   1.000
_cell.length_b   1.000
_cell.length_c   1.000
_cell.angle_alpha   90.00
_cell.angle_beta   90.00
_cell.angle_gamma   90.00
#
_symmetry.space_group_name_H-M   'P 1'
#
loop_
_entity.id
_entity.type
_entity.pdbx_description
1 polymer ?
#
loop_
_entity_poly.entity_id
_entity_poly.type
_entity_poly.pdbx_seq_one_letter_code
_entity_poly.pdbx_strand_id
1 'polypeptide(L)'
;MSSINRTAAHVADDALTAALCGEERVRWLGALMAAISLDLKHNNGRQAPDLADLGRHLADDFGSWHGLEVSNLLDELADKE
;
A
#
# COMPACT_ATOMS: atom_id res chain seq x y z
N MET A 1 -29.62 -1.54 -7.59
CA MET A 1 -28.28 -1.03 -7.23
C MET A 1 -27.78 -0.26 -8.43
N SER A 2 -27.42 1.01 -8.26
CA SER A 2 -27.03 1.88 -9.37
C SER A 2 -25.64 1.48 -9.84
N SER A 3 -25.53 0.86 -11.01
CA SER A 3 -24.26 0.69 -11.72
C SER A 3 -23.71 2.09 -12.01
N ILE A 4 -22.65 2.48 -11.30
CA ILE A 4 -21.91 3.69 -11.62
C ILE A 4 -21.11 3.35 -12.87
N ASN A 5 -21.51 3.89 -14.00
CA ASN A 5 -20.80 3.73 -15.26
C ASN A 5 -19.47 4.50 -15.19
N ARG A 6 -18.45 3.94 -14.52
CA ARG A 6 -17.11 4.54 -14.45
C ARG A 6 -16.55 4.65 -15.87
N THR A 7 -16.17 5.86 -16.25
CA THR A 7 -15.52 6.14 -17.53
C THR A 7 -14.09 5.64 -17.51
N ALA A 8 -13.49 5.41 -18.68
CA ALA A 8 -12.07 5.05 -18.79
C ALA A 8 -11.14 6.07 -18.10
N ALA A 9 -11.56 7.34 -18.02
CA ALA A 9 -10.84 8.38 -17.30
C ALA A 9 -10.81 8.14 -15.77
N HIS A 10 -11.91 7.69 -15.17
CA HIS A 10 -11.92 7.35 -13.74
C HIS A 10 -11.04 6.13 -13.44
N VAL A 11 -11.09 5.09 -14.28
CA VAL A 11 -10.23 3.91 -14.11
C VAL A 11 -8.75 4.28 -14.24
N ALA A 12 -8.40 5.18 -15.16
CA ALA A 12 -7.03 5.68 -15.32
C ALA A 12 -6.56 6.51 -14.10
N ASP A 13 -7.46 7.29 -13.50
CA ASP A 13 -7.17 8.08 -12.29
C ASP A 13 -6.97 7.19 -11.06
N ASP A 14 -7.82 6.17 -10.89
CA ASP A 14 -7.69 5.16 -9.83
C ASP A 14 -6.37 4.39 -9.99
N ALA A 15 -6.01 3.99 -11.22
CA ALA A 15 -4.75 3.32 -11.52
C ALA A 15 -3.53 4.21 -11.26
N LEU A 16 -3.59 5.50 -11.62
CA LEU A 16 -2.53 6.46 -11.34
C LEU A 16 -2.35 6.67 -9.84
N THR A 17 -3.45 6.79 -9.10
CA THR A 17 -3.46 6.89 -7.63
C THR A 17 -2.83 5.66 -7.00
N ALA A 18 -3.21 4.46 -7.44
CA ALA A 18 -2.62 3.21 -6.97
C ALA A 18 -1.11 3.13 -7.25
N ALA A 19 -0.66 3.60 -8.42
CA ALA A 19 0.76 3.65 -8.79
C ALA A 19 1.56 4.61 -7.90
N LEU A 20 1.04 5.83 -7.67
CA LEU A 20 1.67 6.82 -6.79
C LEU A 20 1.75 6.32 -5.35
N CYS A 21 0.65 5.74 -4.83
CA CYS A 21 0.65 5.08 -3.53
C CYS A 21 1.66 3.92 -3.49
N GLY A 22 1.82 3.18 -4.60
CA GLY A 22 2.81 2.11 -4.75
C GLY A 22 4.24 2.60 -4.55
N GLU A 23 4.61 3.66 -5.25
CA GLU A 23 5.94 4.27 -5.13
C GLU A 23 6.21 4.75 -3.70
N GLU A 24 5.23 5.43 -3.10
CA GLU A 24 5.37 5.95 -1.75
C GLU A 24 5.55 4.80 -0.74
N ARG A 25 4.76 3.73 -0.82
CA ARG A 25 4.95 2.53 0.05
C ARG A 25 6.36 1.95 -0.02
N VAL A 26 6.94 1.87 -1.21
CA VAL A 26 8.32 1.38 -1.39
C VAL A 26 9.32 2.32 -0.72
N ARG A 27 9.12 3.64 -0.83
CA ARG A 27 9.96 4.64 -0.15
C ARG A 27 9.90 4.50 1.37
N TRP A 28 8.70 4.34 1.94
CA TRP A 28 8.51 4.17 3.38
C TRP A 28 9.15 2.87 3.89
N LEU A 29 9.01 1.76 3.17
CA LEU A 29 9.68 0.50 3.49
C LEU A 29 11.22 0.66 3.46
N GLY A 30 11.74 1.33 2.43
CA GLY A 30 13.17 1.62 2.34
C GLY A 30 13.68 2.45 3.52
N ALA A 31 12.95 3.49 3.90
CA ALA A 31 13.27 4.33 5.05
C ALA A 31 13.24 3.55 6.37
N LEU A 32 12.25 2.68 6.56
CA LEU A 32 12.13 1.86 7.76
C LEU A 32 13.30 0.87 7.89
N MET A 33 13.67 0.20 6.80
CA MET A 33 14.82 -0.72 6.78
C MET A 33 16.14 0.01 7.06
N ALA A 34 16.29 1.23 6.55
CA ALA A 34 17.42 2.09 6.87
C ALA A 34 17.43 2.48 8.35
N ALA A 35 16.28 2.85 8.93
CA ALA A 35 16.15 3.17 10.35
C ALA A 35 16.52 1.98 11.24
N ILE A 36 16.04 0.77 10.93
CA ILE A 36 16.41 -0.46 11.64
C ILE A 36 17.92 -0.71 11.55
N SER A 37 18.50 -0.58 10.36
CA SER A 37 19.95 -0.77 10.15
C SER A 37 20.78 0.23 10.95
N LEU A 38 20.35 1.49 11.01
CA LEU A 38 21.00 2.53 11.81
C LEU A 38 20.85 2.28 13.32
N ASP A 39 19.68 1.83 13.77
CA ASP A 39 19.43 1.48 15.16
C ASP A 39 20.30 0.30 15.61
N LEU A 40 20.45 -0.73 14.78
CA LEU A 40 21.36 -1.84 15.00
C LEU A 40 22.83 -1.37 15.09
N LYS A 41 23.23 -0.44 14.22
CA LYS A 41 24.61 0.05 14.14
C LYS A 41 24.98 1.01 15.27
N HIS A 42 24.06 1.86 15.70
CA HIS A 42 24.38 3.00 16.57
C HIS A 42 23.66 2.98 17.92
N ASN A 43 22.56 2.23 18.04
CA ASN A 43 21.71 2.19 19.23
C ASN A 43 21.54 0.74 19.76
N ASN A 44 22.41 -0.18 19.32
CA ASN A 44 22.43 -1.59 19.69
C ASN A 44 21.11 -2.33 19.45
N GLY A 45 20.30 -1.90 18.48
CA GLY A 45 19.03 -2.55 18.15
C GLY A 45 17.93 -2.31 19.17
N ARG A 46 18.05 -1.31 20.06
CA ARG A 46 17.05 -1.05 21.10
C ARG A 46 15.67 -0.70 20.56
N GLN A 47 15.59 -0.02 19.43
CA GLN A 47 14.32 0.35 18.80
C GLN A 47 13.94 -0.59 17.65
N ALA A 48 14.81 -1.52 17.27
CA ALA A 48 14.52 -2.49 16.20
C ALA A 48 13.19 -3.25 16.38
N PRO A 49 12.77 -3.67 17.60
CA PRO A 49 11.46 -4.31 17.80
C PRO A 49 10.29 -3.37 17.45
N ASP A 50 10.31 -2.13 17.96
CA ASP A 50 9.24 -1.15 17.72
C ASP A 50 9.18 -0.75 16.23
N LEU A 51 10.34 -0.62 15.59
CA LEU A 51 10.43 -0.35 14.14
C LEU A 51 9.93 -1.54 13.32
N ALA A 52 10.20 -2.78 13.73
CA ALA A 52 9.68 -3.96 13.08
C ALA A 52 8.16 -4.08 13.24
N ASP A 53 7.63 -3.75 14.42
CA ASP A 53 6.18 -3.71 14.68
C ASP A 53 5.49 -2.63 13.85
N LEU A 54 6.10 -1.45 13.69
CA LEU A 54 5.64 -0.42 12.75
C LEU A 54 5.61 -0.95 11.31
N GLY A 55 6.65 -1.68 10.90
CA GLY A 55 6.71 -2.31 9.58
C GLY A 55 5.58 -3.31 9.35
N ARG A 56 5.29 -4.15 10.36
CA ARG A 56 4.15 -5.08 10.31
C ARG A 56 2.84 -4.32 10.19
N HIS A 57 2.62 -3.29 11.00
CA HIS A 57 1.39 -2.50 10.96
C HIS A 57 1.15 -1.83 9.61
N LEU A 58 2.20 -1.25 9.02
CA LEU A 58 2.13 -0.66 7.68
C LEU A 58 1.82 -1.71 6.61
N ALA A 59 2.41 -2.91 6.70
CA ALA A 59 2.14 -4.00 5.76
C ALA A 59 0.69 -4.48 5.84
N ASP A 60 0.14 -4.61 7.05
CA ASP A 60 -1.25 -4.99 7.27
C ASP A 60 -2.21 -3.94 6.69
N ASP A 61 -1.92 -2.66 6.92
CA ASP A 61 -2.71 -1.54 6.40
C ASP A 61 -2.71 -1.53 4.86
N PHE A 62 -1.53 -1.64 4.24
CA PHE A 62 -1.40 -1.68 2.78
C PHE A 62 -2.09 -2.89 2.16
N GLY A 63 -2.03 -4.06 2.82
CA GLY A 63 -2.71 -5.27 2.36
C GLY A 63 -4.23 -5.15 2.38
N SER A 64 -4.79 -4.52 3.41
CA SER A 64 -6.23 -4.34 3.56
C SER A 64 -6.83 -3.42 2.49
N TRP A 65 -6.15 -2.33 2.15
CA TRP A 65 -6.64 -1.35 1.19
C TRP A 65 -6.56 -1.87 -0.24
N HIS A 66 -5.45 -2.54 -0.62
CA HIS A 66 -5.30 -3.09 -1.96
C HIS A 66 -6.18 -4.30 -2.25
N GLY A 67 -6.41 -5.19 -1.29
CA GLY A 67 -7.26 -6.36 -1.49
C GLY A 67 -8.70 -5.97 -1.84
N LEU A 68 -9.23 -4.96 -1.13
CA LEU A 68 -10.60 -4.48 -1.32
C LEU A 68 -10.74 -3.74 -2.67
N GLU A 69 -9.82 -2.83 -2.98
CA GLU A 69 -9.92 -2.00 -4.19
C GLU A 69 -9.73 -2.82 -5.47
N VAL A 70 -8.78 -3.76 -5.49
CA VAL A 70 -8.57 -4.66 -6.63
C VAL A 70 -9.76 -5.58 -6.83
N SER A 71 -10.35 -6.12 -5.76
CA SER A 71 -11.56 -6.94 -5.86
C SER A 71 -12.72 -6.14 -6.44
N ASN A 72 -12.95 -4.93 -5.96
CA ASN A 72 -14.02 -4.05 -6.46
C ASN A 72 -13.83 -3.72 -7.95
N LEU A 73 -12.59 -3.42 -8.38
CA LEU A 73 -12.28 -3.13 -9.78
C LEU A 73 -12.45 -4.36 -10.68
N LEU A 74 -12.11 -5.56 -10.19
CA LEU A 74 -12.29 -6.81 -10.93
C LEU A 74 -13.77 -7.19 -11.06
N ASP A 75 -14.55 -7.07 -10.00
CA ASP A 75 -16.00 -7.32 -10.03
C ASP A 75 -16.71 -6.35 -10.98
N GLU A 76 -16.32 -5.07 -10.99
CA GLU A 76 -16.87 -4.07 -11.91
C GLU A 76 -16.50 -4.30 -13.39
N LEU A 77 -15.35 -4.93 -13.67
CA LEU A 77 -14.96 -5.32 -15.02
C LEU A 77 -15.70 -6.57 -15.48
N ALA A 78 -15.94 -7.53 -14.59
CA ALA A 78 -16.69 -8.76 -14.88
C ALA A 78 -18.18 -8.49 -15.16
N ASP A 79 -18.78 -7.49 -14.49
CA ASP A 79 -20.17 -7.07 -14.73
C ASP A 79 -20.37 -6.28 -16.05
N LYS A 80 -19.29 -5.95 -16.77
CA LYS A 80 -19.32 -5.23 -18.06
C LYS A 80 -19.15 -6.15 -19.29
N GLU A 81 -18.94 -7.46 -19.11
CA GLU A 81 -18.96 -8.50 -20.18
C GLU A 81 -20.34 -9.18 -20.28
#